data_AF-A0A3R7VBS1-F1
#
_entry.id   AF-A0A3R7VBS1-F1
#
_cell.length_a   1.000
_cell.length_b   1.000
_cell.length_c   1.000
_cell.angle_alpha   90.00
_cell.angle_beta   90.00
_cell.angle_gamma   90.00
#
_symmetry.space_group_name_H-M   'P 1'
#
loop_
_entity.id
_entity.type
_entity.pdbx_description
1 polymer ?
#
loop_
_entity_poly.entity_id
_entity_poly.type
_entity_poly.pdbx_seq_one_letter_code
_entity_poly.pdbx_strand_id
1 'polypeptide(L)'
;MRKLLLTSTALVTAASISSYAMADVSVTGAFEWAYKSVSSSVATTDGDSFGSDNELTISFSNKTDSGLTLSGRYDVDADQAGATSLDESSLTISGGFGSVTLGQDDSANDSFG
;
A
#
# COMPACT_ATOMS: atom_id res chain seq x y z
N MET A 1 -24.84 -36.86 -22.38
CA MET A 1 -24.72 -36.71 -20.92
C MET A 1 -23.36 -36.20 -20.43
N ARG A 2 -22.22 -36.50 -21.10
CA ARG A 2 -20.88 -36.00 -20.67
C ARG A 2 -20.68 -34.47 -20.70
N LYS A 3 -21.40 -33.76 -21.57
CA LYS A 3 -21.26 -32.29 -21.73
C LYS A 3 -21.93 -31.48 -20.60
N LEU A 4 -23.01 -32.01 -20.01
CA LEU A 4 -23.72 -31.34 -18.92
C LEU A 4 -22.90 -31.33 -17.62
N LEU A 5 -22.15 -32.41 -17.36
CA LEU A 5 -21.24 -32.45 -16.22
C LEU A 5 -20.13 -31.40 -16.37
N LEU A 6 -19.49 -31.29 -17.54
CA LEU A 6 -18.40 -30.33 -17.73
C LEU A 6 -18.85 -28.88 -17.62
N THR A 7 -20.05 -28.54 -18.12
CA THR A 7 -20.62 -27.20 -17.98
C THR A 7 -21.03 -26.88 -16.55
N SER A 8 -21.56 -27.86 -15.80
CA SER A 8 -21.95 -27.65 -14.41
C SER A 8 -20.74 -27.51 -13.49
N THR A 9 -19.68 -28.32 -13.69
CA THR A 9 -18.45 -28.15 -12.90
C THR A 9 -17.79 -26.82 -13.19
N ALA A 10 -17.70 -26.41 -14.46
CA ALA A 10 -17.12 -25.11 -14.82
C ALA A 10 -17.89 -23.91 -14.24
N LEU A 11 -19.23 -23.96 -14.24
CA LEU A 11 -20.06 -22.89 -13.67
C LEU A 11 -19.96 -22.84 -12.14
N VAL A 12 -19.95 -23.99 -11.47
CA VAL A 12 -19.74 -24.05 -10.02
C VAL A 12 -18.34 -23.57 -9.64
N THR A 13 -17.31 -23.91 -10.42
CA THR A 13 -15.95 -23.40 -10.19
C THR A 13 -15.87 -21.88 -10.42
N ALA A 14 -16.50 -21.35 -11.47
CA ALA A 14 -16.56 -19.90 -11.71
C ALA A 14 -17.34 -19.15 -10.60
N ALA A 15 -18.42 -19.74 -10.08
CA ALA A 15 -19.20 -19.17 -8.97
C ALA A 15 -18.49 -19.28 -7.60
N SER A 16 -17.62 -20.28 -7.43
CA SER A 16 -16.81 -20.41 -6.20
C SER A 16 -15.61 -19.46 -6.14
N ILE A 17 -15.19 -18.90 -7.28
CA ILE A 17 -14.15 -17.84 -7.30
C ILE A 17 -14.77 -16.47 -6.97
N SER A 18 -16.08 -16.28 -7.19
CA SER A 18 -16.78 -15.02 -6.90
C SER A 18 -17.39 -14.90 -5.49
N SER A 19 -17.29 -15.93 -4.64
CA SER A 19 -17.91 -15.95 -3.30
C SER A 19 -17.01 -15.46 -2.17
N TYR A 20 -15.76 -15.11 -2.45
CA TYR A 20 -14.96 -14.31 -1.53
C TYR A 20 -15.00 -12.89 -2.06
N ALA A 21 -15.37 -11.94 -1.23
CA ALA A 21 -15.16 -10.53 -1.54
C ALA A 21 -13.66 -10.35 -1.74
N MET A 22 -13.20 -10.42 -2.99
CA MET A 22 -11.81 -10.17 -3.34
C MET A 22 -11.56 -8.71 -2.96
N ALA A 23 -10.68 -8.48 -1.99
CA ALA A 23 -10.25 -7.12 -1.71
C ALA A 23 -9.64 -6.54 -2.99
N ASP A 24 -9.98 -5.30 -3.31
CA ASP A 24 -9.21 -4.56 -4.30
C ASP A 24 -7.85 -4.28 -3.67
N VAL A 25 -6.82 -4.92 -4.22
CA VAL A 25 -5.43 -4.75 -3.77
C VAL A 25 -4.68 -3.92 -4.79
N SER A 26 -4.00 -2.88 -4.32
CA SER A 26 -3.09 -2.06 -5.13
C SER A 26 -1.69 -2.12 -4.53
N VAL A 27 -0.70 -2.21 -5.41
CA VAL A 27 0.70 -2.03 -5.06
C VAL A 27 1.19 -0.80 -5.82
N THR A 28 1.66 0.19 -5.10
CA THR A 28 2.20 1.45 -5.63
C THR A 28 3.58 1.69 -5.04
N GLY A 29 4.36 2.56 -5.67
CA GLY A 29 5.68 2.91 -5.17
C GLY A 29 6.33 3.96 -6.03
N ALA A 30 7.40 4.53 -5.51
CA ALA A 30 8.21 5.53 -6.18
C ALA A 30 9.69 5.18 -6.03
N PHE A 31 10.49 5.58 -7.01
CA PHE A 31 11.94 5.47 -6.94
C PHE A 31 12.53 6.74 -7.53
N GLU A 32 13.20 7.51 -6.68
CA GLU A 32 13.93 8.71 -7.04
C GLU A 32 15.43 8.49 -6.77
N TRP A 33 16.25 9.10 -7.62
CA TRP A 33 17.69 9.12 -7.43
C TRP A 33 18.22 10.51 -7.75
N ALA A 34 19.27 10.89 -7.05
CA ALA A 34 19.94 12.16 -7.22
C ALA A 34 21.45 11.95 -7.26
N TYR A 35 22.10 12.66 -8.19
CA TYR A 35 23.54 12.84 -8.17
C TYR A 35 23.84 14.33 -8.06
N LYS A 36 24.67 14.68 -7.09
CA LYS A 36 25.08 16.05 -6.83
C LYS A 36 26.60 16.12 -6.93
N SER A 37 27.08 17.07 -7.72
CA SER A 37 28.50 17.43 -7.80
C SER A 37 28.66 18.87 -7.37
N VAL A 38 29.54 19.12 -6.41
CA VAL A 38 29.81 20.45 -5.87
C VAL A 38 31.25 20.81 -6.17
N SER A 39 31.44 22.02 -6.71
CA SER A 39 32.77 22.54 -7.00
C SER A 39 33.64 22.62 -5.74
N SER A 40 34.93 22.32 -5.92
CA SER A 40 35.99 22.50 -4.92
C SER A 40 36.19 23.93 -4.43
N SER A 41 35.54 24.91 -5.07
CA SER A 41 35.49 26.29 -4.57
C SER A 41 34.53 26.47 -3.38
N VAL A 42 33.68 25.49 -3.06
CA VAL A 42 32.76 25.49 -1.90
C VAL A 42 33.23 24.49 -0.86
N ALA A 43 34.24 24.88 -0.07
CA ALA A 43 35.01 23.98 0.80
C ALA A 43 34.21 23.12 1.79
N THR A 44 33.02 23.56 2.25
CA THR A 44 32.19 22.83 3.22
C THR A 44 31.41 21.66 2.63
N THR A 45 31.19 21.65 1.32
CA THR A 45 30.38 20.63 0.63
C THR A 45 31.05 20.15 -0.65
N ASP A 46 32.36 20.36 -0.79
CA ASP A 46 33.15 19.88 -1.92
C ASP A 46 33.02 18.36 -2.09
N GLY A 47 32.84 17.93 -3.33
CA GLY A 47 32.76 16.53 -3.71
C GLY A 47 31.47 16.16 -4.43
N ASP A 48 31.34 14.86 -4.65
CA ASP A 48 30.20 14.25 -5.31
C ASP A 48 29.44 13.35 -4.34
N SER A 49 28.11 13.33 -4.46
CA SER A 49 27.24 12.47 -3.66
C SER A 49 26.14 11.85 -4.52
N PHE A 50 25.80 10.61 -4.21
CA PHE A 50 24.64 9.91 -4.73
C PHE A 50 23.62 9.73 -3.60
N GLY A 51 22.35 9.97 -3.91
CA GLY A 51 21.21 9.67 -3.04
C GLY A 51 20.15 8.89 -3.80
N SER A 52 19.39 8.08 -3.08
CA SER A 52 18.20 7.39 -3.57
C SER A 52 17.12 7.53 -2.51
N ASP A 53 15.88 7.68 -2.96
CA ASP A 53 14.67 7.72 -2.15
C ASP A 53 13.68 6.76 -2.81
N ASN A 54 13.20 5.75 -2.08
CA ASN A 54 12.32 4.76 -2.68
C ASN A 54 11.34 4.10 -1.72
N GLU A 55 10.09 4.02 -2.17
CA GLU A 55 8.94 3.63 -1.36
C GLU A 55 8.11 2.55 -2.08
N LEU A 56 7.52 1.63 -1.32
CA LEU A 56 6.53 0.65 -1.73
C LEU A 56 5.32 0.60 -0.77
N THR A 57 4.18 1.12 -1.22
CA THR A 57 2.90 0.98 -0.54
C THR A 57 2.09 -0.21 -1.10
N ILE A 58 1.62 -1.08 -0.21
CA ILE A 58 0.60 -2.09 -0.47
C ILE A 58 -0.68 -1.65 0.23
N SER A 59 -1.76 -1.51 -0.52
CA SER A 59 -3.07 -1.17 0.01
C SER A 59 -4.12 -2.19 -0.37
N PHE A 60 -5.11 -2.39 0.48
CA PHE A 60 -6.30 -3.17 0.15
C PHE A 60 -7.58 -2.46 0.57
N SER A 61 -8.68 -2.72 -0.13
CA SER A 61 -10.03 -2.30 0.28
C SER A 61 -11.04 -3.41 0.07
N ASN A 62 -11.92 -3.63 1.05
CA ASN A 62 -12.96 -4.62 0.98
C ASN A 62 -14.24 -4.15 1.66
N LYS A 63 -15.40 -4.46 1.07
CA LYS A 63 -16.70 -4.22 1.68
C LYS A 63 -17.25 -5.51 2.27
N THR A 64 -17.50 -5.50 3.58
CA THR A 64 -18.08 -6.65 4.29
C THR A 64 -19.58 -6.77 4.00
N ASP A 65 -20.14 -7.95 4.28
CA ASP A 65 -21.58 -8.21 4.19
C ASP A 65 -22.41 -7.33 5.16
N SER A 66 -21.80 -6.88 6.26
CA SER A 66 -22.41 -5.91 7.19
C SER A 66 -22.41 -4.48 6.68
N GLY A 67 -21.86 -4.24 5.48
CA GLY A 67 -21.81 -2.94 4.83
C GLY A 67 -20.66 -2.04 5.28
N LEU A 68 -19.72 -2.55 6.08
CA LEU A 68 -18.52 -1.83 6.50
C LEU A 68 -17.47 -1.89 5.39
N THR A 69 -16.69 -0.82 5.24
CA THR A 69 -15.51 -0.80 4.37
C THR A 69 -14.27 -0.95 5.23
N LEU A 70 -13.47 -1.97 4.95
CA LEU A 70 -12.16 -2.20 5.54
C LEU A 70 -11.10 -1.77 4.53
N SER A 71 -10.18 -0.90 4.94
CA SER A 71 -9.06 -0.47 4.10
C SER A 71 -7.77 -0.60 4.90
N GLY A 72 -6.78 -1.28 4.36
CA GLY A 72 -5.45 -1.38 4.99
C GLY A 72 -4.38 -0.75 4.14
N ARG A 73 -3.37 -0.17 4.79
CA ARG A 73 -2.15 0.38 4.19
C ARG A 73 -0.94 -0.26 4.87
N TYR A 74 0.03 -0.64 4.06
CA TYR A 74 1.34 -1.10 4.50
C TYR A 74 2.37 -0.42 3.62
N ASP A 75 3.20 0.42 4.21
CA ASP A 75 4.10 1.35 3.55
C ASP A 75 5.53 1.12 4.04
N VAL A 76 6.48 1.08 3.12
CA VAL A 76 7.84 0.56 3.31
C VAL A 76 8.89 1.48 2.68
N ASP A 77 9.46 2.33 3.54
CA ASP A 77 10.60 3.20 3.24
C ASP A 77 11.85 2.36 2.97
N ALA A 78 12.12 2.06 1.70
CA ALA A 78 13.10 1.07 1.29
C ALA A 78 14.53 1.64 1.10
N ASP A 79 14.75 2.94 1.29
CA ASP A 79 16.07 3.59 1.36
C ASP A 79 16.46 4.02 2.80
N GLN A 80 15.55 3.87 3.76
CA GLN A 80 15.80 4.25 5.15
C GLN A 80 16.80 3.28 5.84
N ALA A 81 17.91 3.83 6.34
CA ALA A 81 18.94 3.05 7.02
C ALA A 81 18.55 2.74 8.48
N GLY A 82 18.01 1.54 8.75
CA GLY A 82 17.63 1.13 10.11
C GLY A 82 16.76 -0.12 10.18
N ALA A 83 16.34 -0.50 11.39
CA ALA A 83 15.54 -1.71 11.64
C ALA A 83 14.02 -1.53 11.38
N THR A 84 13.57 -0.33 11.04
CA THR A 84 12.15 -0.02 10.80
C THR A 84 12.01 0.74 9.49
N SER A 85 12.11 0.03 8.38
CA SER A 85 11.73 0.51 7.04
C SER A 85 10.20 0.49 6.86
N LEU A 86 9.43 0.78 7.90
CA LEU A 86 7.97 0.72 7.90
C LEU A 86 7.45 2.07 8.34
N ASP A 87 6.94 2.85 7.38
CA ASP A 87 6.41 4.18 7.65
C ASP A 87 4.96 4.05 8.17
N GLU A 88 4.06 3.47 7.36
CA GLU A 88 2.69 3.14 7.79
C GLU A 88 2.38 1.65 7.88
N SER A 89 1.59 1.30 8.90
CA SER A 89 0.89 0.03 8.99
C SER A 89 -0.44 0.26 9.68
N SER A 90 -1.49 0.46 8.89
CA SER A 90 -2.80 0.85 9.39
C SER A 90 -3.95 0.02 8.81
N LEU A 91 -5.03 -0.05 9.60
CA LEU A 91 -6.33 -0.57 9.21
C LEU A 91 -7.39 0.46 9.54
N THR A 92 -8.11 0.91 8.52
CA THR A 92 -9.25 1.81 8.63
C THR A 92 -10.55 1.02 8.45
N ILE A 93 -11.48 1.19 9.39
CA ILE A 93 -12.83 0.63 9.35
C ILE A 93 -13.82 1.79 9.21
N SER A 94 -14.57 1.81 8.11
CA SER A 94 -15.51 2.88 7.77
C SER A 94 -16.95 2.38 7.65
N GLY A 95 -17.90 3.21 8.08
CA GLY A 95 -19.33 2.95 7.98
C GLY A 95 -20.16 4.22 8.14
N GLY A 96 -21.46 4.08 8.43
CA GLY A 96 -22.35 5.24 8.63
C GLY A 96 -22.02 6.11 9.86
N PHE A 97 -21.13 5.62 10.74
CA PHE A 97 -20.64 6.32 11.93
C PHE A 97 -19.37 7.16 11.67
N GLY A 98 -18.86 7.17 10.43
CA GLY A 98 -17.53 7.71 10.10
C GLY A 98 -16.49 6.59 9.98
N SER A 99 -15.26 6.87 10.37
CA SER A 99 -14.13 5.94 10.30
C SER A 99 -13.37 5.84 11.62
N VAL A 100 -12.76 4.67 11.85
CA VAL A 100 -11.77 4.44 12.91
C VAL A 100 -10.53 3.81 12.29
N THR A 101 -9.37 4.38 12.58
CA THR A 101 -8.07 3.89 12.10
C THR A 101 -7.29 3.31 13.27
N LEU A 102 -6.73 2.12 13.04
CA LEU A 102 -5.91 1.37 14.00
C LEU A 102 -4.52 1.21 13.41
N GLY A 103 -3.48 1.27 14.24
CA GLY A 103 -2.09 1.04 13.82
C GLY A 103 -1.25 2.31 13.81
N GLN A 104 -0.23 2.34 12.96
CA GLN A 104 0.60 3.51 12.68
C GLN A 104 0.16 4.11 11.36
N ASP A 105 -0.22 5.37 11.40
CA ASP A 105 -0.69 6.17 10.28
C ASP A 105 -0.36 7.64 10.62
N ASP A 106 -0.54 8.53 9.66
CA ASP A 106 -0.23 9.94 9.83
C ASP A 106 -0.96 10.55 11.02
N SER A 107 -0.27 11.46 11.71
CA SER A 107 -0.88 12.20 12.79
C SER A 107 -2.02 13.06 12.26
N ALA A 108 -3.06 13.27 13.07
CA ALA A 108 -4.17 14.13 12.68
C ALA A 108 -3.72 15.55 12.27
N ASN A 109 -2.61 16.06 12.83
CA ASN A 109 -2.08 17.38 12.48
C ASN A 109 -1.62 17.43 11.02
N ASP A 110 -1.01 16.36 10.51
CA ASP A 110 -0.50 16.31 9.14
C ASP A 110 -1.62 16.34 8.10
N SER A 111 -2.79 15.76 8.45
CA SER A 111 -4.00 15.82 7.62
C SER A 111 -4.61 17.22 7.44
N PHE A 112 -4.22 18.21 8.26
CA PHE A 112 -4.79 19.57 8.22
C PHE A 112 -3.79 20.68 7.87
N GLY A 113 -2.50 20.36 7.71
CA GLY A 113 -1.44 21.31 7.33
C GLY A 113 -0.83 22.08 8.49
#